data_AF-A0A427ASP1-F1
#
_entry.id   AF-A0A427ASP1-F1
#
_cell.length_a   1.000
_cell.length_b   1.000
_cell.length_c   1.000
_cell.angle_alpha   90.00
_cell.angle_beta   90.00
_cell.angle_gamma   90.00
#
_symmetry.space_group_name_H-M   'P 1'
#
loop_
_entity.id
_entity.type
_entity.pdbx_description
1 polymer ?
#
loop_
_entity_poly.entity_id
_entity_poly.type
_entity_poly.pdbx_seq_one_letter_code
_entity_poly.pdbx_strand_id
1 'polypeptide(L)'
;MRLAFGVSRSSFPTREPRRSTDFFASTSTAFPSGRPTTVKIGKRWREYQGANNWDGLLDPLDDALRSEILRYGEFARAAYTCFDFDPSSPTYGTCRFPKRSLLRRSGIPHTGYCISRNLTATSGARLPGWAEPGAPAWLSRGTSWIGYVAVCQDEDEIERLGRRDIVISFRGTATFLEWMENLRATLTHLPSVVVPATLGSDAAEPMVERGFWSLFTSSSSTRRSLRDQVRQEIRRLINKYGTRGKPLSLTVTGHSLGAALAVLTAHDITTAFQDAPMVTVVSFGGPRVGNASFRRRLEERATKVLRIVNTQDIITKVPGFVVEEDRRVPADDENGWLPSWLLSKSGWVYADIGRELRLSGRRTANVVACHDLGVYLNLVNQLSANCPLRSLAMRAATSQNQGPILG
;
A
#
# COMPACT_ATOMS: atom_id res chain seq x y z
N MET A 1 2.38 -64.49 50.11
CA MET A 1 1.04 -65.08 49.97
C MET A 1 0.31 -64.30 48.88
N ARG A 2 0.05 -64.93 47.74
CA ARG A 2 -0.70 -64.37 46.61
C ARG A 2 -2.16 -64.19 47.01
N LEU A 3 -2.82 -63.13 46.54
CA LEU A 3 -4.14 -63.25 45.93
C LEU A 3 -4.42 -62.00 45.09
N ALA A 4 -4.62 -62.27 43.80
CA ALA A 4 -4.95 -61.33 42.76
C ALA A 4 -6.48 -61.21 42.67
N PHE A 5 -6.97 -60.00 42.44
CA PHE A 5 -8.25 -59.78 41.78
C PHE A 5 -8.01 -58.87 40.59
N GLY A 6 -8.21 -59.43 39.40
CA GLY A 6 -8.16 -58.72 38.15
C GLY A 6 -9.42 -57.89 37.94
N VAL A 7 -9.25 -56.70 37.38
CA VAL A 7 -10.31 -56.00 36.66
C VAL A 7 -9.78 -55.58 35.30
N SER A 8 -10.64 -55.84 34.32
CA SER A 8 -10.49 -55.83 32.88
C SER A 8 -9.90 -54.53 32.31
N ARG A 9 -9.05 -54.70 31.28
CA ARG A 9 -8.59 -53.64 30.37
C ARG A 9 -9.77 -53.15 29.53
N SER A 10 -10.21 -51.91 29.74
CA SER A 10 -10.92 -51.13 28.73
C SER A 10 -9.96 -50.08 28.16
N SER A 11 -9.47 -50.34 26.95
CA SER A 11 -8.69 -49.42 26.13
C SER A 11 -9.56 -48.23 25.71
N PHE A 12 -9.36 -47.08 26.37
CA PHE A 12 -9.81 -45.79 25.85
C PHE A 12 -8.69 -45.20 24.98
N PRO A 13 -8.96 -44.77 23.73
CA PRO A 13 -7.94 -44.08 22.95
C PRO A 13 -7.64 -42.73 23.58
N THR A 14 -6.40 -42.57 24.06
CA THR A 14 -5.81 -41.28 24.43
C THR A 14 -5.87 -40.35 23.24
N ARG A 15 -6.73 -39.33 23.33
CA ARG A 15 -6.88 -38.28 22.32
C ARG A 15 -5.68 -37.34 22.45
N GLU A 16 -4.70 -37.48 21.57
CA GLU A 16 -3.61 -36.50 21.43
C GLU A 16 -4.18 -35.10 21.17
N PRO A 17 -3.56 -34.03 21.71
CA PRO A 17 -3.95 -32.67 21.37
C PRO A 17 -3.58 -32.41 19.90
N ARG A 18 -4.60 -32.32 19.05
CA ARG A 18 -4.45 -31.91 17.65
C ARG A 18 -3.77 -30.54 17.60
N ARG A 19 -2.57 -30.48 17.02
CA ARG A 19 -1.93 -29.25 16.56
C ARG A 19 -2.89 -28.53 15.62
N SER A 20 -3.46 -27.42 16.05
CA SER A 20 -4.17 -26.47 15.21
C SER A 20 -3.16 -25.64 14.42
N THR A 21 -2.57 -26.24 13.40
CA THR A 21 -1.74 -25.55 12.41
C THR A 21 -2.30 -25.85 11.03
N ASP A 22 -3.48 -25.31 10.73
CA ASP A 22 -4.06 -25.27 9.38
C ASP A 22 -5.09 -24.14 9.33
N PHE A 23 -4.62 -22.90 9.18
CA PHE A 23 -5.47 -21.74 8.89
C PHE A 23 -5.14 -21.05 7.55
N PHE A 24 -4.32 -21.68 6.71
CA PHE A 24 -4.06 -21.25 5.34
C PHE A 24 -3.99 -22.45 4.38
N ALA A 25 -5.08 -23.19 4.28
CA ALA A 25 -5.32 -24.12 3.18
C ALA A 25 -6.69 -23.83 2.58
N SER A 26 -6.78 -22.75 1.78
CA SER A 26 -7.93 -22.50 0.91
C SER A 26 -7.47 -22.39 -0.53
N THR A 27 -7.80 -23.44 -1.29
CA THR A 27 -8.08 -23.48 -2.73
C THR A 27 -7.08 -22.77 -3.64
N SER A 28 -6.04 -23.50 -4.03
CA SER A 28 -5.33 -23.25 -5.29
C SER A 28 -6.27 -23.57 -6.45
N THR A 29 -6.95 -22.55 -6.98
CA THR A 29 -7.40 -22.61 -8.37
C THR A 29 -6.17 -22.42 -9.24
N ALA A 30 -5.73 -23.50 -9.88
CA ALA A 30 -4.64 -23.46 -10.85
C ALA A 30 -5.02 -22.48 -11.97
N PHE A 31 -4.34 -21.33 -12.01
CA PHE A 31 -4.43 -20.41 -13.13
C PHE A 31 -3.74 -21.05 -14.34
N PRO A 32 -4.33 -20.97 -15.55
CA PRO A 32 -3.69 -21.48 -16.75
C PRO A 32 -2.33 -20.80 -16.93
N SER A 33 -1.30 -21.62 -17.19
CA SER A 33 0.12 -21.25 -17.28
C SER A 33 0.50 -20.47 -18.54
N GLY A 34 -0.40 -19.66 -19.08
CA GLY A 34 -0.09 -18.69 -20.13
C GLY A 34 0.43 -17.40 -19.50
N ARG A 35 1.47 -16.78 -20.10
CA ARG A 35 1.81 -15.39 -19.79
C ARG A 35 0.51 -14.58 -19.93
N PRO A 36 0.04 -13.85 -18.89
CA PRO A 36 -1.01 -12.87 -19.11
C PRO A 36 -0.54 -11.98 -20.24
N THR A 37 -1.33 -11.86 -21.32
CA THR A 37 -1.03 -10.97 -22.44
C THR A 37 -1.00 -9.55 -21.91
N THR A 38 0.17 -9.11 -21.47
CA THR A 38 0.37 -7.78 -20.90
C THR A 38 0.26 -6.78 -22.01
N VAL A 39 -0.74 -5.90 -21.93
CA VAL A 39 -1.00 -4.89 -22.96
C VAL A 39 0.25 -4.01 -23.13
N LYS A 40 0.66 -3.79 -24.38
CA LYS A 40 1.80 -2.92 -24.70
C LYS A 40 1.38 -1.46 -24.47
N ILE A 41 1.96 -0.84 -23.45
CA ILE A 41 1.70 0.57 -23.11
C ILE A 41 2.64 1.53 -23.84
N GLY A 42 3.88 1.12 -24.11
CA GLY A 42 4.80 1.77 -25.05
C GLY A 42 4.83 3.29 -24.95
N LYS A 43 4.52 4.00 -26.04
CA LYS A 43 4.57 5.48 -26.09
C LYS A 43 3.59 6.17 -25.12
N ARG A 44 2.51 5.50 -24.72
CA ARG A 44 1.49 6.02 -23.79
C ARG A 44 1.85 5.82 -22.32
N TRP A 45 3.04 5.34 -22.00
CA TRP A 45 3.40 4.98 -20.62
C TRP A 45 3.21 6.11 -19.60
N ARG A 46 3.45 7.37 -19.98
CA ARG A 46 3.27 8.54 -19.11
C ARG A 46 1.80 8.70 -18.69
N GLU A 47 0.88 8.43 -19.61
CA GLU A 47 -0.57 8.47 -19.37
C GLU A 47 -0.95 7.43 -18.31
N TYR A 48 -0.50 6.18 -18.48
CA TYR A 48 -0.72 5.09 -17.53
C TYR A 48 -0.01 5.29 -16.18
N GLN A 49 1.03 6.12 -16.13
CA GLN A 49 1.68 6.56 -14.89
C GLN A 49 1.03 7.81 -14.28
N GLY A 50 -0.06 8.32 -14.86
CA GLY A 50 -0.87 9.38 -14.27
C GLY A 50 -0.48 10.79 -14.69
N ALA A 51 0.23 10.97 -15.81
CA ALA A 51 0.60 12.31 -16.30
C ALA A 51 -0.61 13.26 -16.36
N ASN A 52 -1.76 12.74 -16.83
CA ASN A 52 -3.05 13.45 -16.85
C ASN A 52 -4.01 12.98 -15.74
N ASN A 53 -3.50 12.63 -14.56
CA ASN A 53 -4.29 12.21 -13.39
C ASN A 53 -5.28 11.06 -13.68
N TRP A 54 -4.94 10.18 -14.63
CA TRP A 54 -5.76 9.07 -15.11
C TRP A 54 -7.16 9.49 -15.59
N ASP A 55 -7.30 10.72 -16.06
CA ASP A 55 -8.55 11.22 -16.65
C ASP A 55 -8.99 10.34 -17.83
N GLY A 56 -10.27 9.97 -17.86
CA GLY A 56 -10.84 9.04 -18.83
C GLY A 56 -10.40 7.57 -18.71
N LEU A 57 -9.55 7.19 -17.72
CA LEU A 57 -9.05 5.81 -17.59
C LEU A 57 -9.62 5.02 -16.41
N LEU A 58 -10.33 5.67 -15.48
CA LEU A 58 -10.83 5.06 -14.24
C LEU A 58 -12.31 4.65 -14.30
N ASP A 59 -13.11 5.31 -15.14
CA ASP A 59 -14.54 5.04 -15.31
C ASP A 59 -14.99 5.22 -16.78
N PRO A 60 -15.14 4.13 -17.56
CA PRO A 60 -14.80 2.74 -17.21
C PRO A 60 -13.29 2.53 -17.02
N LEU A 61 -12.90 1.47 -16.30
CA LEU A 61 -11.49 1.18 -16.06
C LEU A 61 -10.86 0.64 -17.35
N ASP A 62 -9.87 1.35 -17.89
CA ASP A 62 -9.10 0.93 -19.06
C ASP A 62 -8.38 -0.40 -18.80
N ASP A 63 -8.42 -1.33 -19.75
CA ASP A 63 -7.89 -2.69 -19.57
C ASP A 63 -6.36 -2.74 -19.43
N ALA A 64 -5.63 -1.81 -20.06
CA ALA A 64 -4.18 -1.70 -19.89
C ALA A 64 -3.84 -1.11 -18.52
N LEU A 65 -4.58 -0.09 -18.08
CA LEU A 65 -4.44 0.46 -16.72
C LEU A 65 -4.77 -0.59 -15.66
N ARG A 66 -5.87 -1.34 -15.83
CA ARG A 66 -6.24 -2.48 -14.98
C ARG A 66 -5.12 -3.49 -14.87
N SER A 67 -4.54 -3.87 -16.00
CA SER A 67 -3.42 -4.83 -16.06
C SER A 67 -2.19 -4.32 -15.31
N GLU A 68 -1.86 -3.04 -15.44
CA GLU A 68 -0.73 -2.42 -14.71
C GLU A 68 -1.01 -2.28 -13.21
N ILE A 69 -2.24 -1.94 -12.81
CA ILE A 69 -2.64 -1.95 -11.38
C ILE A 69 -2.46 -3.34 -10.79
N LEU A 70 -2.97 -4.38 -11.45
CA LEU A 70 -2.80 -5.77 -11.00
C LEU A 70 -1.32 -6.13 -10.90
N ARG A 71 -0.50 -5.77 -11.90
CA ARG A 71 0.95 -6.00 -11.91
C ARG A 71 1.65 -5.36 -10.70
N TYR A 72 1.34 -4.11 -10.36
CA TYR A 72 1.90 -3.45 -9.17
C TYR A 72 1.40 -4.09 -7.86
N GLY A 73 0.15 -4.56 -7.84
CA GLY A 73 -0.40 -5.35 -6.76
C GLY A 73 0.35 -6.67 -6.51
N GLU A 74 0.75 -7.36 -7.59
CA GLU A 74 1.58 -8.56 -7.50
C GLU A 74 2.96 -8.29 -6.88
N PHE A 75 3.59 -7.15 -7.18
CA PHE A 75 4.83 -6.74 -6.49
C PHE A 75 4.59 -6.52 -4.98
N ALA A 76 3.49 -5.85 -4.61
CA ALA A 76 3.11 -5.68 -3.21
C ALA A 76 2.85 -7.03 -2.51
N ARG A 77 2.15 -7.97 -3.17
CA ARG A 77 1.90 -9.32 -2.66
C ARG A 77 3.20 -10.13 -2.50
N ALA A 78 4.12 -9.99 -3.45
CA ALA A 78 5.44 -10.60 -3.34
C ALA A 78 6.19 -10.12 -2.08
N ALA A 79 6.01 -8.86 -1.68
CA ALA A 79 6.61 -8.36 -0.44
C ALA A 79 6.08 -9.10 0.80
N TYR A 80 4.79 -9.40 0.89
CA TYR A 80 4.24 -10.24 1.97
C TYR A 80 4.82 -11.65 1.93
N THR A 81 4.83 -12.28 0.75
CA THR A 81 5.32 -13.66 0.58
C THR A 81 6.78 -13.82 1.01
N CYS A 82 7.59 -12.78 0.79
CA CYS A 82 8.99 -12.75 1.14
C CYS A 82 9.26 -12.57 2.64
N PHE A 83 8.31 -12.07 3.42
CA PHE A 83 8.53 -11.79 4.83
C PHE A 83 8.25 -13.03 5.69
N ASP A 84 9.11 -13.24 6.69
CA ASP A 84 8.91 -14.30 7.67
C ASP A 84 7.98 -13.81 8.80
N PHE A 85 6.71 -14.24 8.72
CA PHE A 85 5.67 -13.91 9.71
C PHE A 85 5.64 -14.85 10.91
N ASP A 86 6.39 -15.96 10.91
CA ASP A 86 6.35 -16.95 11.98
C ASP A 86 7.16 -16.48 13.19
N PRO A 87 6.54 -16.09 14.32
CA PRO A 87 7.26 -15.59 15.49
C PRO A 87 8.19 -16.62 16.12
N SER A 88 7.95 -17.91 15.87
CA SER A 88 8.80 -19.00 16.36
C SER A 88 10.04 -19.24 15.49
N SER A 89 10.07 -18.66 14.29
CA SER A 89 11.17 -18.82 13.35
C SER A 89 12.41 -18.01 13.77
N PRO A 90 13.63 -18.57 13.68
CA PRO A 90 14.86 -17.81 13.91
C PRO A 90 15.00 -16.64 12.92
N THR A 91 14.43 -16.76 11.72
CA THR A 91 14.45 -15.73 10.67
C THR A 91 13.24 -14.80 10.71
N TYR A 92 12.39 -14.86 11.74
CA TYR A 92 11.23 -13.97 11.92
C TYR A 92 11.57 -12.50 11.64
N GLY A 93 10.73 -11.77 10.91
CA GLY A 93 11.02 -10.37 10.65
C GLY A 93 12.06 -10.12 9.54
N THR A 94 12.58 -11.16 8.89
CA THR A 94 13.55 -11.05 7.79
C THR A 94 12.97 -11.55 6.46
N CYS A 95 13.75 -11.43 5.38
CA CYS A 95 13.38 -11.94 4.07
C CYS A 95 13.71 -13.43 3.95
N ARG A 96 12.71 -14.25 3.64
CA ARG A 96 12.80 -15.71 3.48
C ARG A 96 13.65 -16.13 2.27
N PHE A 97 13.81 -15.25 1.27
CA PHE A 97 14.36 -15.61 -0.03
C PHE A 97 15.64 -14.84 -0.37
N PRO A 98 16.64 -15.50 -0.97
CA PRO A 98 17.81 -14.81 -1.51
C PRO A 98 17.43 -13.82 -2.61
N LYS A 99 18.13 -12.67 -2.62
CA LYS A 99 17.92 -11.56 -3.57
C LYS A 99 17.77 -12.00 -5.03
N ARG A 100 18.63 -12.92 -5.50
CA ARG A 100 18.65 -13.39 -6.90
C ARG A 100 17.43 -14.22 -7.29
N SER A 101 16.75 -14.83 -6.32
CA SER A 101 15.61 -15.71 -6.54
C SER A 101 14.29 -15.17 -5.97
N LEU A 102 14.31 -13.97 -5.39
CA LEU A 102 13.22 -13.42 -4.59
C LEU A 102 11.90 -13.41 -5.36
N LEU A 103 11.86 -12.77 -6.54
CA LEU A 103 10.64 -12.66 -7.36
C LEU A 103 10.10 -14.01 -7.83
N ARG A 104 11.00 -14.93 -8.24
CA ARG A 104 10.63 -16.29 -8.64
C ARG A 104 10.00 -17.07 -7.47
N ARG A 105 10.64 -17.02 -6.30
CA ARG A 105 10.18 -17.74 -5.09
C ARG A 105 8.97 -17.10 -4.44
N SER A 106 8.70 -15.83 -4.72
CA SER A 106 7.51 -15.11 -4.26
C SER A 106 6.30 -15.24 -5.20
N GLY A 107 6.37 -16.13 -6.20
CA GLY A 107 5.23 -16.43 -7.09
C GLY A 107 5.09 -15.52 -8.30
N ILE A 108 6.04 -14.63 -8.57
CA ILE A 108 6.02 -13.73 -9.74
C ILE A 108 7.29 -13.90 -10.60
N PRO A 109 7.47 -15.08 -11.21
CA PRO A 109 8.61 -15.32 -12.10
C PRO A 109 8.46 -14.54 -13.41
N HIS A 110 9.55 -14.39 -14.16
CA HIS A 110 9.55 -13.83 -15.52
C HIS A 110 8.95 -12.42 -15.66
N THR A 111 9.05 -11.59 -14.62
CA THR A 111 8.59 -10.19 -14.66
C THR A 111 9.49 -9.28 -15.50
N GLY A 112 10.71 -9.71 -15.82
CA GLY A 112 11.75 -8.85 -16.42
C GLY A 112 12.48 -7.96 -15.40
N TYR A 113 12.11 -8.03 -14.12
CA TYR A 113 12.73 -7.25 -13.03
C TYR A 113 13.78 -8.07 -12.28
N CYS A 114 14.80 -7.37 -11.79
CA CYS A 114 15.78 -7.91 -10.86
C CYS A 114 15.77 -7.11 -9.56
N ILE A 115 15.88 -7.80 -8.42
CA ILE A 115 15.99 -7.13 -7.13
C ILE A 115 17.33 -6.40 -7.05
N SER A 116 17.23 -5.12 -6.70
CA SER A 116 18.34 -4.19 -6.57
C SER A 116 18.75 -4.01 -5.11
N ARG A 117 17.78 -3.95 -4.17
CA ARG A 117 18.05 -3.81 -2.74
C ARG A 117 16.91 -4.39 -1.89
N ASN A 118 17.26 -5.00 -0.77
CA ASN A 118 16.32 -5.29 0.32
C ASN A 118 16.23 -4.08 1.25
N LEU A 119 15.03 -3.77 1.72
CA LEU A 119 14.75 -2.62 2.57
C LEU A 119 14.34 -3.09 3.96
N THR A 120 14.83 -2.38 4.96
CA THR A 120 14.49 -2.60 6.37
C THR A 120 14.01 -1.31 7.01
N ALA A 121 13.07 -1.43 7.95
CA ALA A 121 12.56 -0.30 8.72
C ALA A 121 12.74 -0.56 10.21
N THR A 122 13.08 0.50 10.94
CA THR A 122 13.34 0.47 12.38
C THR A 122 12.17 1.15 13.08
N SER A 123 11.59 0.51 14.09
CA SER A 123 10.59 1.16 14.93
C SER A 123 11.30 2.07 15.93
N GLY A 124 10.92 3.34 15.99
CA GLY A 124 11.48 4.30 16.93
C GLY A 124 10.95 4.15 18.37
N ALA A 125 9.91 3.34 18.58
CA ALA A 125 9.33 3.12 19.91
C ALA A 125 10.17 2.06 20.66
N ARG A 126 11.00 2.52 21.62
CA ARG A 126 11.56 1.64 22.66
C ARG A 126 10.45 1.33 23.66
N LEU A 127 10.23 0.05 23.95
CA LEU A 127 9.40 -0.34 25.09
C LEU A 127 10.08 0.11 26.39
N PRO A 128 9.36 0.67 27.37
CA PRO A 128 9.89 0.87 28.70
C PRO A 128 10.14 -0.51 29.36
N GLY A 129 11.23 -0.64 30.12
CA GLY A 129 11.78 -1.92 30.58
C GLY A 129 10.92 -2.78 31.52
N TRP A 130 9.65 -2.43 31.74
CA TRP A 130 8.69 -3.19 32.54
C TRP A 130 7.67 -3.97 31.69
N ALA A 131 7.62 -3.75 30.37
CA ALA A 131 6.70 -4.43 29.46
C ALA A 131 7.34 -5.69 28.83
N GLU A 132 7.57 -6.73 29.64
CA GLU A 132 8.26 -7.97 29.21
C GLU A 132 7.43 -9.28 29.24
N PRO A 133 6.11 -9.30 29.52
CA PRO A 133 5.29 -10.43 29.10
C PRO A 133 4.11 -9.99 28.23
N GLY A 134 4.26 -10.12 26.90
CA GLY A 134 3.13 -10.00 25.95
C GLY A 134 3.29 -9.01 24.79
N ALA A 135 4.45 -8.36 24.63
CA ALA A 135 4.68 -7.50 23.48
C ALA A 135 4.72 -8.30 22.16
N PRO A 136 4.03 -7.87 21.09
CA PRO A 136 4.08 -8.50 19.78
C PRO A 136 5.53 -8.73 19.30
N ALA A 137 5.85 -9.94 18.82
CA ALA A 137 7.23 -10.36 18.51
C ALA A 137 8.01 -9.42 17.57
N TRP A 138 7.33 -8.66 16.69
CA TRP A 138 7.98 -7.69 15.79
C TRP A 138 8.50 -6.45 16.53
N LEU A 139 8.00 -6.15 17.73
CA LEU A 139 8.50 -5.10 18.62
C LEU A 139 9.79 -5.51 19.33
N SER A 140 10.02 -6.81 19.54
CA SER A 140 11.26 -7.34 20.13
C SER A 140 12.46 -7.19 19.20
N ARG A 141 12.23 -7.06 17.88
CA ARG A 141 13.27 -6.72 16.89
C ARG A 141 13.13 -5.26 16.48
N GLY A 142 14.00 -4.40 17.00
CA GLY A 142 14.02 -2.96 16.67
C GLY A 142 14.07 -2.64 15.17
N THR A 143 14.53 -3.57 14.31
CA THR A 143 14.53 -3.41 12.84
C THR A 143 14.04 -4.68 12.13
N SER A 144 13.10 -4.53 11.18
CA SER A 144 12.52 -5.62 10.39
C SER A 144 12.58 -5.35 8.89
N TRP A 145 12.56 -6.41 8.07
CA TRP A 145 12.43 -6.29 6.62
C TRP A 145 11.04 -5.77 6.24
N ILE A 146 10.99 -4.79 5.34
CA ILE A 146 9.75 -4.05 4.99
C ILE A 146 9.45 -4.05 3.50
N GLY A 147 10.41 -4.43 2.65
CA GLY A 147 10.23 -4.35 1.21
C GLY A 147 11.52 -4.46 0.42
N TYR A 148 11.46 -4.06 -0.84
CA TYR A 148 12.58 -4.14 -1.76
C TYR A 148 12.51 -3.08 -2.86
N VAL A 149 13.65 -2.84 -3.50
CA VAL A 149 13.77 -2.09 -4.75
C VAL A 149 14.08 -3.08 -5.86
N ALA A 150 13.35 -3.04 -6.95
CA ALA A 150 13.55 -3.84 -8.15
C ALA A 150 13.69 -2.93 -9.38
N VAL A 151 14.45 -3.35 -10.38
CA VAL A 151 14.63 -2.61 -11.63
C VAL A 151 14.38 -3.51 -12.81
N CYS A 152 13.62 -3.03 -13.79
CA CYS A 152 13.41 -3.73 -15.05
C CYS A 152 14.73 -3.77 -15.84
N GLN A 153 15.20 -4.98 -16.13
CA GLN A 153 16.44 -5.21 -16.88
C GLN A 153 16.22 -5.95 -18.20
N ASP A 154 15.07 -6.58 -18.36
CA ASP A 154 14.67 -7.27 -19.59
C ASP A 154 14.28 -6.24 -20.67
N GLU A 155 14.93 -6.31 -21.82
CA GLU A 155 14.75 -5.31 -22.88
C GLU A 155 13.37 -5.43 -23.56
N ASP A 156 12.79 -6.63 -23.63
CA ASP A 156 11.43 -6.83 -24.17
C ASP A 156 10.38 -6.18 -23.25
N GLU A 157 10.53 -6.35 -21.94
CA GLU A 157 9.65 -5.70 -20.97
C GLU A 157 9.85 -4.17 -20.96
N ILE A 158 11.08 -3.68 -21.12
CA ILE A 158 11.34 -2.23 -21.25
C ILE A 158 10.68 -1.66 -22.50
N GLU A 159 10.70 -2.39 -23.62
CA GLU A 159 10.05 -2.00 -24.85
C GLU A 159 8.51 -2.07 -24.75
N ARG A 160 7.97 -3.08 -24.04
CA ARG A 160 6.54 -3.16 -23.71
C ARG A 160 6.08 -1.96 -22.87
N LEU A 161 6.88 -1.63 -21.85
CA LEU A 161 6.64 -0.53 -20.92
C LEU A 161 6.92 0.84 -21.57
N GLY A 162 7.75 0.92 -22.61
CA GLY A 162 8.20 2.17 -23.22
C GLY A 162 9.18 3.00 -22.36
N ARG A 163 9.57 2.47 -21.20
CA ARG A 163 10.52 3.08 -20.27
C ARG A 163 11.18 2.01 -19.40
N ARG A 164 12.34 2.31 -18.83
CA ARG A 164 12.94 1.50 -17.78
C ARG A 164 12.30 1.87 -16.46
N ASP A 165 11.63 0.90 -15.84
CA ASP A 165 10.89 1.12 -14.61
C ASP A 165 11.66 0.59 -13.39
N ILE A 166 11.69 1.39 -12.32
CA ILE A 166 12.18 1.01 -11.00
C ILE A 166 10.98 0.89 -10.09
N VAL A 167 10.75 -0.31 -9.54
CA VAL A 167 9.68 -0.57 -8.58
C VAL A 167 10.24 -0.58 -7.16
N ILE A 168 9.66 0.22 -6.28
CA ILE A 168 9.87 0.15 -4.84
C ILE A 168 8.60 -0.46 -4.25
N SER A 169 8.71 -1.63 -3.62
CA SER A 169 7.56 -2.35 -3.07
C SER A 169 7.68 -2.48 -1.57
N PHE A 170 6.61 -2.11 -0.87
CA PHE A 170 6.48 -2.22 0.58
C PHE A 170 5.37 -3.20 0.96
N ARG A 171 5.65 -4.06 1.95
CA ARG A 171 4.58 -4.80 2.63
C ARG A 171 3.90 -3.92 3.67
N GLY A 172 2.69 -4.29 4.05
CA GLY A 172 2.07 -3.85 5.29
C GLY A 172 2.40 -4.76 6.47
N THR A 173 1.73 -4.55 7.59
CA THR A 173 1.78 -5.42 8.78
C THR A 173 0.64 -6.43 8.74
N ALA A 174 0.89 -7.65 9.25
CA ALA A 174 -0.16 -8.67 9.36
C ALA A 174 -1.28 -8.25 10.34
N THR A 175 -0.95 -7.40 11.33
CA THR A 175 -1.89 -6.83 12.30
C THR A 175 -1.89 -5.30 12.24
N PHE A 176 -2.20 -4.74 11.07
CA PHE A 176 -2.17 -3.28 10.87
C PHE A 176 -3.06 -2.49 11.84
N LEU A 177 -4.21 -3.04 12.25
CA LEU A 177 -5.07 -2.40 13.25
C LEU A 177 -4.37 -2.24 14.60
N GLU A 178 -3.70 -3.29 15.10
CA GLU A 178 -2.89 -3.21 16.32
C GLU A 178 -1.75 -2.21 16.17
N TRP A 179 -1.12 -2.15 15.00
CA TRP A 179 -0.07 -1.18 14.70
C TRP A 179 -0.60 0.26 14.74
N MET A 180 -1.78 0.48 14.17
CA MET A 180 -2.43 1.79 14.13
C MET A 180 -2.96 2.23 15.51
N GLU A 181 -3.48 1.31 16.33
CA GLU A 181 -3.84 1.62 17.73
C GLU A 181 -2.61 2.04 18.54
N ASN A 182 -1.47 1.36 18.32
CA ASN A 182 -0.19 1.72 18.94
C ASN A 182 0.36 3.06 18.43
N LEU A 183 -0.10 3.51 17.26
CA LEU A 183 0.26 4.79 16.67
C LEU A 183 -0.88 5.75 16.86
N ARG A 184 -0.87 6.36 18.04
CA ARG A 184 -1.67 7.56 18.33
C ARG A 184 -1.62 8.46 17.11
N ALA A 185 -2.78 8.72 16.51
CA ALA A 185 -3.02 9.40 15.23
C ALA A 185 -2.59 10.87 15.24
N THR A 186 -1.38 11.14 15.70
CA THR A 186 -0.81 12.46 15.91
C THR A 186 -0.08 12.86 14.65
N LEU A 187 -0.54 13.94 14.03
CA LEU A 187 0.20 14.61 12.99
C LEU A 187 1.50 15.19 13.56
N THR A 188 2.60 15.03 12.83
CA THR A 188 3.90 15.62 13.15
C THR A 188 4.38 16.46 11.98
N HIS A 189 5.08 17.53 12.30
CA HIS A 189 5.69 18.39 11.30
C HIS A 189 6.80 17.64 10.58
N LEU A 190 6.89 17.85 9.26
CA LEU A 190 8.06 17.44 8.51
C LEU A 190 9.21 18.41 8.84
N PRO A 191 10.37 17.95 9.35
CA PRO A 191 11.50 18.82 9.65
C PRO A 191 11.85 19.69 8.43
N SER A 192 11.85 21.01 8.64
CA SER A 192 11.85 22.06 7.60
C SER A 192 12.70 21.74 6.38
N VAL A 193 12.03 21.37 5.29
CA VAL A 193 12.56 21.59 3.96
C VAL A 193 12.16 23.00 3.58
N VAL A 194 13.14 23.92 3.67
CA VAL A 194 13.10 25.35 3.33
C VAL A 194 11.86 25.69 2.51
N VAL A 195 10.88 26.33 3.16
CA VAL A 195 9.78 26.98 2.47
C VAL A 195 10.42 28.19 1.80
N PRO A 196 10.42 28.32 0.46
CA PRO A 196 10.82 29.56 -0.17
C PRO A 196 9.92 30.67 0.38
N ALA A 197 10.52 31.78 0.83
CA ALA A 197 9.84 32.91 1.49
C ALA A 197 8.81 33.66 0.59
N THR A 198 8.36 33.04 -0.50
CA THR A 198 7.45 33.60 -1.50
C THR A 198 6.00 33.17 -1.31
N LEU A 199 5.69 32.26 -0.37
CA LEU A 199 4.32 31.92 0.03
C LEU A 199 4.01 32.63 1.34
N GLY A 200 2.97 33.47 1.32
CA GLY A 200 2.54 34.27 2.46
C GLY A 200 2.37 33.47 3.75
N SER A 201 2.52 34.16 4.87
CA SER A 201 2.57 33.68 6.26
C SER A 201 1.32 32.93 6.79
N ASP A 202 0.38 32.56 5.92
CA ASP A 202 -0.92 31.94 6.27
C ASP A 202 -1.08 30.49 5.78
N ALA A 203 -0.08 29.90 5.13
CA ALA A 203 -0.16 28.51 4.68
C ALA A 203 0.25 27.54 5.81
N ALA A 204 -0.71 26.75 6.31
CA ALA A 204 -0.45 25.72 7.31
C ALA A 204 0.69 24.78 6.88
N GLU A 205 1.57 24.40 7.81
CA GLU A 205 2.74 23.57 7.51
C GLU A 205 2.35 22.14 7.08
N PRO A 206 3.14 21.49 6.20
CA PRO A 206 2.90 20.11 5.81
C PRO A 206 3.19 19.15 6.96
N MET A 207 2.16 18.41 7.37
CA MET A 207 2.23 17.45 8.47
C MET A 207 1.86 16.05 7.97
N VAL A 208 2.50 15.05 8.58
CA VAL A 208 2.27 13.62 8.29
C VAL A 208 2.02 12.85 9.58
N GLU A 209 1.41 11.69 9.52
CA GLU A 209 1.22 10.83 10.69
C GLU A 209 2.58 10.42 11.28
N ARG A 210 2.73 10.60 12.59
CA ARG A 210 4.00 10.47 13.32
C ARG A 210 4.57 9.06 13.25
N GLY A 211 3.74 8.03 13.29
CA GLY A 211 4.14 6.64 13.20
C GLY A 211 4.75 6.26 11.86
N PHE A 212 4.08 6.61 10.75
CA PHE A 212 4.62 6.41 9.41
C PHE A 212 5.95 7.16 9.25
N TRP A 213 6.01 8.41 9.73
CA TRP A 213 7.23 9.21 9.66
C TRP A 213 8.37 8.62 10.49
N SER A 214 8.08 8.19 11.72
CA SER A 214 9.06 7.52 12.59
C SER A 214 9.58 6.25 11.96
N LEU A 215 8.71 5.38 11.43
CA LEU A 215 9.14 4.15 10.77
C LEU A 215 10.00 4.41 9.52
N PHE A 216 9.70 5.49 8.80
CA PHE A 216 10.41 5.89 7.60
C PHE A 216 11.80 6.49 7.90
N THR A 217 11.94 7.23 9.01
CA THR A 217 13.15 8.02 9.31
C THR A 217 14.02 7.49 10.45
N SER A 218 13.50 6.59 11.29
CA SER A 218 14.27 6.04 12.42
C SER A 218 15.42 5.16 11.92
N SER A 219 16.58 5.33 12.54
CA SER A 219 17.77 4.51 12.35
C SER A 219 18.12 3.78 13.65
N SER A 220 18.98 2.77 13.55
CA SER A 220 19.59 2.11 14.69
C SER A 220 21.10 2.23 14.62
N SER A 221 21.82 1.87 15.69
CA SER A 221 23.28 1.88 15.72
C SER A 221 23.92 1.05 14.59
N THR A 222 23.20 0.07 14.05
CA THR A 222 23.70 -0.86 13.02
C THR A 222 23.03 -0.71 11.66
N ARG A 223 21.89 -0.01 11.57
CA ARG A 223 21.15 0.14 10.31
C ARG A 223 20.68 1.58 10.06
N ARG A 224 20.94 2.04 8.83
CA ARG A 224 20.42 3.31 8.31
C ARG A 224 18.89 3.31 8.27
N SER A 225 18.30 4.50 8.29
CA SER A 225 16.85 4.65 8.14
C SER A 225 16.34 4.08 6.82
N LEU A 226 15.04 3.78 6.75
CA LEU A 226 14.41 3.34 5.51
C LEU A 226 14.59 4.41 4.42
N ARG A 227 14.36 5.68 4.77
CA ARG A 227 14.59 6.85 3.91
C ARG A 227 15.99 6.84 3.29
N ASP A 228 17.03 6.67 4.11
CA ASP A 228 18.41 6.73 3.61
C ASP A 228 18.75 5.52 2.74
N GLN A 229 18.24 4.33 3.07
CA GLN A 229 18.39 3.13 2.23
C GLN A 229 17.78 3.34 0.85
N VAL A 230 16.58 3.94 0.77
CA VAL A 230 15.91 4.26 -0.49
C VAL A 230 16.69 5.34 -1.26
N ARG A 231 17.00 6.47 -0.63
CA ARG A 231 17.76 7.57 -1.27
C ARG A 231 19.09 7.07 -1.85
N GLN A 232 19.84 6.27 -1.10
CA GLN A 232 21.11 5.71 -1.56
C GLN A 232 20.91 4.85 -2.81
N GLU A 233 19.90 3.99 -2.81
CA GLU A 233 19.65 3.08 -3.92
C GLU A 233 19.11 3.78 -5.16
N ILE A 234 18.20 4.75 -4.99
CA ILE A 234 17.65 5.53 -6.09
C ILE A 234 18.73 6.39 -6.73
N ARG A 235 19.59 7.06 -5.96
CA ARG A 235 20.75 7.78 -6.50
C ARG A 235 21.63 6.85 -7.35
N ARG A 236 21.93 5.65 -6.85
CA ARG A 236 22.74 4.66 -7.57
C ARG A 236 22.08 4.22 -8.88
N LEU A 237 20.76 4.03 -8.89
CA LEU A 237 20.01 3.60 -10.07
C LEU A 237 19.84 4.72 -11.11
N ILE A 238 19.59 5.96 -10.67
CA ILE A 238 19.56 7.15 -11.53
C ILE A 238 20.91 7.31 -12.23
N ASN A 239 22.02 7.28 -11.49
CA ASN A 239 23.36 7.40 -12.08
C ASN A 239 23.68 6.26 -13.07
N LYS A 240 23.17 5.05 -12.80
CA LYS A 240 23.45 3.88 -13.65
C LYS A 240 22.65 3.90 -14.96
N TYR A 241 21.39 4.32 -14.92
CA TYR A 241 20.44 4.14 -16.02
C TYR A 241 19.93 5.43 -16.65
N GLY A 242 20.09 6.59 -16.00
CA GLY A 242 19.49 7.86 -16.42
C GLY A 242 19.93 8.34 -17.82
N THR A 243 21.11 7.94 -18.29
CA THR A 243 21.67 8.36 -19.60
C THR A 243 21.57 7.27 -20.68
N ARG A 244 20.95 6.12 -20.41
CA ARG A 244 20.97 4.95 -21.33
C ARG A 244 19.86 4.96 -22.39
N GLY A 245 19.48 6.13 -22.92
CA GLY A 245 18.59 6.28 -24.08
C GLY A 245 17.10 6.01 -23.87
N LYS A 246 16.70 5.13 -22.95
CA LYS A 246 15.28 4.94 -22.56
C LYS A 246 14.93 5.82 -21.35
N PRO A 247 13.72 6.42 -21.30
CA PRO A 247 13.27 7.14 -20.12
C PRO A 247 13.29 6.26 -18.86
N LEU A 248 13.57 6.86 -17.71
CA LEU A 248 13.50 6.20 -16.41
C LEU A 248 12.18 6.58 -15.71
N SER A 249 11.56 5.65 -15.00
CA SER A 249 10.44 5.91 -14.09
C SER A 249 10.65 5.25 -12.73
N LEU A 250 10.01 5.81 -11.70
CA LEU A 250 9.99 5.28 -10.35
C LEU A 250 8.53 5.00 -9.96
N THR A 251 8.16 3.72 -9.86
CA THR A 251 6.86 3.34 -9.32
C THR A 251 7.00 2.82 -7.89
N VAL A 252 6.22 3.38 -6.97
CA VAL A 252 6.18 2.94 -5.57
C VAL A 252 4.85 2.26 -5.31
N THR A 253 4.87 1.07 -4.72
CA THR A 253 3.65 0.32 -4.44
C THR A 253 3.68 -0.29 -3.06
N GLY A 254 2.49 -0.46 -2.48
CA GLY A 254 2.32 -1.09 -1.20
C GLY A 254 0.86 -1.19 -0.81
N HIS A 255 0.62 -2.05 0.17
CA HIS A 255 -0.70 -2.29 0.75
C HIS A 255 -0.70 -1.92 2.23
N SER A 256 -1.82 -1.39 2.74
CA SER A 256 -1.98 -1.07 4.17
C SER A 256 -0.89 -0.10 4.65
N LEU A 257 -0.13 -0.40 5.72
CA LEU A 257 1.07 0.37 6.10
C LEU A 257 2.02 0.64 4.92
N GLY A 258 2.21 -0.34 4.03
CA GLY A 258 3.08 -0.19 2.87
C GLY A 258 2.60 0.88 1.90
N ALA A 259 1.28 1.15 1.83
CA ALA A 259 0.72 2.24 1.04
C ALA A 259 1.09 3.62 1.61
N ALA A 260 1.08 3.77 2.93
CA ALA A 260 1.50 5.02 3.57
C ALA A 260 2.99 5.29 3.36
N LEU A 261 3.82 4.26 3.54
CA LEU A 261 5.26 4.33 3.24
C LEU A 261 5.53 4.64 1.77
N ALA A 262 4.67 4.17 0.85
CA ALA A 262 4.80 4.46 -0.57
C ALA A 262 4.63 5.97 -0.86
N VAL A 263 3.63 6.61 -0.25
CA VAL A 263 3.39 8.06 -0.38
C VAL A 263 4.56 8.86 0.22
N LEU A 264 5.02 8.51 1.43
CA LEU A 264 6.17 9.17 2.05
C LEU A 264 7.45 9.02 1.22
N THR A 265 7.67 7.83 0.66
CA THR A 265 8.82 7.56 -0.22
C THR A 265 8.77 8.41 -1.48
N ALA A 266 7.60 8.55 -2.10
CA ALA A 266 7.46 9.37 -3.30
C ALA A 266 7.72 10.86 -3.00
N HIS A 267 7.16 11.37 -1.90
CA HIS A 267 7.45 12.73 -1.42
C HIS A 267 8.94 12.96 -1.19
N ASP A 268 9.61 12.01 -0.53
CA ASP A 268 11.01 12.12 -0.19
C ASP A 268 11.91 12.14 -1.44
N ILE A 269 11.63 11.27 -2.41
CA ILE A 269 12.37 11.21 -3.67
C ILE A 269 12.22 12.51 -4.46
N THR A 270 11.00 13.00 -4.66
CA THR A 270 10.78 14.24 -5.43
C THR A 270 11.27 15.49 -4.71
N THR A 271 11.52 15.40 -3.40
CA THR A 271 12.14 16.46 -2.62
C THR A 271 13.67 16.38 -2.62
N ALA A 272 14.24 15.19 -2.58
CA ALA A 272 15.68 14.97 -2.46
C ALA A 272 16.44 15.02 -3.79
N PHE A 273 15.76 14.82 -4.92
CA PHE A 273 16.36 14.79 -6.25
C PHE A 273 15.69 15.83 -7.15
N GLN A 274 16.44 16.86 -7.57
CA GLN A 274 15.92 17.93 -8.45
C GLN A 274 15.50 17.36 -9.81
N ASP A 275 16.32 16.49 -10.40
CA ASP A 275 16.04 15.80 -11.67
C ASP A 275 15.43 14.41 -11.44
N ALA A 276 14.56 14.27 -10.44
CA ALA A 276 13.88 13.00 -10.20
C ALA A 276 13.12 12.54 -11.46
N PRO A 277 13.29 11.28 -11.90
CA PRO A 277 12.39 10.69 -12.89
C PRO A 277 10.94 10.76 -12.42
N MET A 278 9.99 10.59 -13.34
CA MET A 278 8.56 10.56 -13.00
C MET A 278 8.29 9.54 -11.88
N VAL A 279 7.74 10.03 -10.76
CA VAL A 279 7.42 9.23 -9.58
C VAL A 279 5.91 9.01 -9.49
N THR A 280 5.51 7.74 -9.49
CA THR A 280 4.11 7.33 -9.40
C THR A 280 3.92 6.37 -8.24
N VAL A 281 2.88 6.60 -7.44
CA VAL A 281 2.44 5.69 -6.37
C VAL A 281 1.21 4.95 -6.85
N VAL A 282 1.21 3.62 -6.76
CA VAL A 282 0.03 2.78 -6.95
C VAL A 282 -0.15 1.97 -5.68
N SER A 283 -1.14 2.33 -4.86
CA SER A 283 -1.28 1.80 -3.51
C SER A 283 -2.66 1.18 -3.27
N PHE A 284 -2.72 0.21 -2.35
CA PHE A 284 -3.92 -0.58 -2.08
C PHE A 284 -4.28 -0.46 -0.60
N GLY A 285 -5.55 -0.19 -0.28
CA GLY A 285 -6.02 -0.18 1.11
C GLY A 285 -5.23 0.76 2.02
N GLY A 286 -4.72 1.87 1.48
CA GLY A 286 -3.84 2.76 2.23
C GLY A 286 -4.59 3.69 3.18
N PRO A 287 -4.14 3.84 4.44
CA PRO A 287 -4.64 4.86 5.37
C PRO A 287 -4.27 6.27 4.89
N ARG A 288 -4.85 7.28 5.53
CA ARG A 288 -4.47 8.69 5.29
C ARG A 288 -3.09 8.96 5.88
N VAL A 289 -2.29 9.73 5.15
CA VAL A 289 -0.85 9.89 5.45
C VAL A 289 -0.53 11.26 6.03
N GLY A 290 -1.25 12.31 5.63
CA GLY A 290 -0.96 13.67 6.07
C GLY A 290 -2.10 14.64 5.81
N ASN A 291 -1.84 15.91 6.11
CA ASN A 291 -2.81 17.00 5.99
C ASN A 291 -2.92 17.57 4.56
N ALA A 292 -3.82 18.53 4.36
CA ALA A 292 -4.04 19.19 3.07
C ALA A 292 -2.77 19.88 2.53
N SER A 293 -1.93 20.45 3.40
CA SER A 293 -0.66 21.06 3.01
C SER A 293 0.35 20.04 2.50
N PHE A 294 0.38 18.85 3.10
CA PHE A 294 1.19 17.74 2.59
C PHE A 294 0.69 17.23 1.23
N ARG A 295 -0.64 17.14 1.03
CA ARG A 295 -1.24 16.84 -0.29
C ARG A 295 -0.78 17.86 -1.35
N ARG A 296 -0.94 19.15 -1.06
CA ARG A 296 -0.56 20.23 -1.99
C ARG A 296 0.91 20.15 -2.39
N ARG A 297 1.80 19.89 -1.43
CA ARG A 297 3.24 19.75 -1.67
C ARG A 297 3.60 18.57 -2.58
N LEU A 298 2.83 17.48 -2.54
CA LEU A 298 2.99 16.34 -3.45
C LEU A 298 2.55 16.70 -4.88
N GLU A 299 1.43 17.42 -5.01
CA GLU A 299 0.87 17.89 -6.28
C GLU A 299 1.78 18.89 -6.97
N GLU A 300 2.33 19.86 -6.23
CA GLU A 300 3.31 20.84 -6.72
C GLU A 300 4.58 20.19 -7.29
N ARG A 301 4.97 19.02 -6.76
CA ARG A 301 6.13 18.24 -7.24
C ARG A 301 5.77 17.25 -8.34
N ALA A 302 4.58 17.38 -8.93
CA ALA A 302 4.05 16.49 -9.96
C ALA A 302 4.07 15.00 -9.58
N THR A 303 4.04 14.68 -8.28
CA THR A 303 3.99 13.29 -7.81
C THR A 303 2.60 12.74 -8.08
N LYS A 304 2.52 11.60 -8.77
CA LYS A 304 1.23 11.00 -9.13
C LYS A 304 0.89 9.91 -8.13
N VAL A 305 -0.29 9.95 -7.52
CA VAL A 305 -0.74 8.97 -6.54
C VAL A 305 -2.08 8.41 -6.97
N LEU A 306 -2.14 7.10 -7.21
CA LEU A 306 -3.36 6.33 -7.47
C LEU A 306 -3.62 5.42 -6.26
N ARG A 307 -4.72 5.68 -5.56
CA ARG A 307 -5.18 4.89 -4.42
C ARG A 307 -6.30 3.96 -4.87
N ILE A 308 -6.08 2.67 -4.72
CA ILE A 308 -7.11 1.66 -4.91
C ILE A 308 -7.80 1.48 -3.55
N VAL A 309 -9.10 1.78 -3.51
CA VAL A 309 -9.88 1.89 -2.28
C VAL A 309 -11.07 0.94 -2.34
N ASN A 310 -11.18 0.01 -1.38
CA ASN A 310 -12.39 -0.76 -1.18
C ASN A 310 -13.34 0.05 -0.30
N THR A 311 -14.55 0.33 -0.78
CA THR A 311 -15.55 1.13 -0.03
C THR A 311 -15.97 0.51 1.31
N GLN A 312 -15.82 -0.82 1.42
CA GLN A 312 -16.10 -1.60 2.62
C GLN A 312 -14.90 -1.73 3.57
N ASP A 313 -13.71 -1.27 3.16
CA ASP A 313 -12.54 -1.22 4.03
C ASP A 313 -12.56 0.06 4.87
N ILE A 314 -12.44 -0.09 6.20
CA ILE A 314 -12.38 1.03 7.13
C ILE A 314 -10.99 1.67 7.17
N ILE A 315 -9.93 0.92 6.82
CA ILE A 315 -8.55 1.38 6.90
C ILE A 315 -8.31 2.58 5.98
N THR A 316 -8.97 2.61 4.83
CA THR A 316 -8.85 3.75 3.91
C THR A 316 -9.49 5.03 4.42
N LYS A 317 -10.29 4.95 5.50
CA LYS A 317 -11.05 6.06 6.10
C LYS A 317 -10.40 6.61 7.37
N VAL A 318 -9.23 6.11 7.75
CA VAL A 318 -8.51 6.49 8.97
C VAL A 318 -7.09 6.96 8.62
N PRO A 319 -6.46 7.78 9.46
CA PRO A 319 -7.02 8.49 10.62
C PRO A 319 -7.90 9.71 10.26
N GLY A 320 -8.81 10.08 11.18
CA GLY A 320 -9.56 11.37 11.18
C GLY A 320 -10.84 11.45 10.35
N PHE A 321 -11.43 12.65 10.28
CA PHE A 321 -12.53 13.04 9.38
C PHE A 321 -11.97 13.70 8.11
N VAL A 322 -12.70 13.67 6.99
CA VAL A 322 -12.30 14.31 5.71
C VAL A 322 -12.95 15.69 5.60
N VAL A 323 -12.20 16.68 5.12
CA VAL A 323 -12.78 17.90 4.55
C VAL A 323 -12.84 17.71 3.03
N GLU A 324 -14.05 17.48 2.50
CA GLU A 324 -14.29 17.62 1.06
C GLU A 324 -14.35 19.12 0.75
N GLU A 325 -13.41 19.64 -0.04
CA GLU A 325 -13.38 21.06 -0.43
C GLU A 325 -14.47 21.44 -1.45
N ASP A 326 -15.24 20.47 -1.97
CA ASP A 326 -16.14 20.67 -3.13
C ASP A 326 -17.63 20.72 -2.77
N ARG A 327 -17.98 20.79 -1.47
CA ARG A 327 -19.36 20.98 -1.03
C ARG A 327 -19.52 22.36 -0.38
N ARG A 328 -20.22 23.26 -1.07
CA ARG A 328 -20.86 24.42 -0.42
C ARG A 328 -21.92 23.87 0.54
N VAL A 329 -21.54 23.64 1.79
CA VAL A 329 -22.47 23.27 2.87
C VAL A 329 -23.13 24.55 3.37
N PRO A 330 -24.47 24.61 3.51
CA PRO A 330 -25.15 25.75 4.12
C PRO A 330 -24.66 25.93 5.56
N ALA A 331 -24.41 27.18 5.95
CA ALA A 331 -24.30 27.52 7.36
C ALA A 331 -25.67 27.29 7.98
N ASP A 332 -25.76 26.37 8.93
CA ASP A 332 -26.56 26.45 10.16
C ASP A 332 -26.64 25.05 10.79
N ASP A 333 -25.85 24.83 11.84
CA ASP A 333 -26.20 23.84 12.86
C ASP A 333 -25.56 24.24 14.20
N GLU A 334 -26.39 24.77 15.10
CA GLU A 334 -26.07 25.38 16.40
C GLU A 334 -25.73 24.36 17.51
N ASN A 335 -25.05 23.26 17.19
CA ASN A 335 -24.64 22.27 18.21
C ASN A 335 -23.13 22.07 18.24
N GLY A 336 -22.42 23.00 18.90
CA GLY A 336 -21.24 22.72 19.72
C GLY A 336 -20.03 22.01 19.09
N TRP A 337 -19.92 21.90 17.76
CA TRP A 337 -18.76 21.37 17.06
C TRP A 337 -18.26 22.42 16.07
N LEU A 338 -16.97 22.78 16.15
CA LEU A 338 -16.35 23.83 15.32
C LEU A 338 -16.68 23.64 13.82
N PRO A 339 -17.00 24.72 13.08
CA PRO A 339 -17.22 24.66 11.63
C PRO A 339 -16.05 23.97 10.92
N SER A 340 -16.34 23.06 9.99
CA SER A 340 -15.34 22.27 9.24
C SER A 340 -14.23 23.14 8.59
N TRP A 341 -14.55 24.37 8.20
CA TRP A 341 -13.58 25.34 7.65
C TRP A 341 -12.59 25.91 8.70
N LEU A 342 -12.97 25.98 9.99
CA LEU A 342 -12.06 26.37 11.07
C LEU A 342 -11.09 25.23 11.41
N LEU A 343 -11.57 23.98 11.38
CA LEU A 343 -10.74 22.79 11.51
C LEU A 343 -9.76 22.65 10.34
N SER A 344 -10.18 22.96 9.10
CA SER A 344 -9.30 22.95 7.93
C SER A 344 -8.22 24.04 8.00
N LYS A 345 -8.55 25.24 8.49
CA LYS A 345 -7.58 26.33 8.73
C LYS A 345 -6.53 25.98 9.79
N SER A 346 -6.86 25.12 10.76
CA SER A 346 -5.90 24.70 11.77
C SER A 346 -4.76 23.84 11.19
N GLY A 347 -4.96 23.17 10.04
CA GLY A 347 -3.95 22.28 9.45
C GLY A 347 -3.85 20.89 10.10
N TRP A 348 -4.65 20.60 11.13
CA TRP A 348 -4.60 19.34 11.90
C TRP A 348 -5.54 18.23 11.39
N VAL A 349 -6.11 18.39 10.19
CA VAL A 349 -7.04 17.41 9.59
C VAL A 349 -6.38 16.66 8.43
N TYR A 350 -6.62 15.35 8.37
CA TYR A 350 -6.11 14.49 7.30
C TYR A 350 -6.82 14.75 5.97
N ALA A 351 -6.09 14.59 4.87
CA ALA A 351 -6.60 14.72 3.52
C ALA A 351 -6.35 13.46 2.70
N ASP A 352 -7.26 13.14 1.77
CA ASP A 352 -7.11 12.02 0.83
C ASP A 352 -6.12 12.36 -0.29
N ILE A 353 -4.96 11.73 -0.34
CA ILE A 353 -3.91 12.15 -1.28
C ILE A 353 -4.04 11.41 -2.61
N GLY A 354 -4.11 12.15 -3.72
CA GLY A 354 -4.13 11.59 -5.07
C GLY A 354 -5.52 11.23 -5.61
N ARG A 355 -5.54 10.46 -6.70
CA ARG A 355 -6.76 9.99 -7.37
C ARG A 355 -7.16 8.63 -6.83
N GLU A 356 -8.47 8.40 -6.70
CA GLU A 356 -9.00 7.15 -6.15
C GLU A 356 -9.67 6.29 -7.23
N LEU A 357 -9.31 5.01 -7.28
CA LEU A 357 -10.11 3.98 -7.92
C LEU A 357 -10.93 3.29 -6.83
N ARG A 358 -12.22 3.58 -6.79
CA ARG A 358 -13.14 3.02 -5.78
C ARG A 358 -13.71 1.69 -6.25
N LEU A 359 -13.52 0.67 -5.43
CA LEU A 359 -14.01 -0.68 -5.63
C LEU A 359 -15.28 -0.88 -4.81
N SER A 360 -16.33 -1.37 -5.47
CA SER A 360 -17.61 -1.73 -4.84
C SER A 360 -17.77 -3.24 -4.92
N GLY A 361 -17.55 -3.93 -3.79
CA GLY A 361 -17.80 -5.37 -3.65
C GLY A 361 -19.16 -5.67 -3.02
N ARG A 362 -19.62 -6.93 -3.10
CA ARG A 362 -20.75 -7.41 -2.26
C ARG A 362 -20.38 -7.28 -0.79
N ARG A 363 -21.31 -6.78 0.04
CA ARG A 363 -21.12 -6.63 1.50
C ARG A 363 -20.68 -7.97 2.11
N THR A 364 -19.45 -8.03 2.59
CA THR A 364 -18.98 -9.11 3.48
C THR A 364 -18.91 -8.58 4.90
N ALA A 365 -19.47 -9.30 5.86
CA ALA A 365 -19.55 -8.89 7.26
C ALA A 365 -18.19 -8.84 7.99
N ASN A 366 -17.09 -9.25 7.35
CA ASN A 366 -15.76 -9.34 7.96
C ASN A 366 -14.80 -8.27 7.40
N VAL A 367 -14.50 -7.26 8.22
CA VAL A 367 -13.62 -6.13 7.89
C VAL A 367 -12.18 -6.57 7.57
N VAL A 368 -11.66 -7.59 8.25
CA VAL A 368 -10.29 -8.12 8.01
C VAL A 368 -10.21 -8.76 6.62
N ALA A 369 -11.29 -9.43 6.20
CA ALA A 369 -11.38 -9.98 4.85
C ALA A 369 -11.46 -8.87 3.79
N CYS A 370 -12.16 -7.77 4.06
CA CYS A 370 -12.26 -6.63 3.14
C CYS A 370 -10.92 -5.90 2.91
N HIS A 371 -10.01 -5.97 3.89
CA HIS A 371 -8.68 -5.35 3.85
C HIS A 371 -7.60 -6.28 3.27
N ASP A 372 -7.94 -7.52 2.88
CA ASP A 372 -6.95 -8.42 2.28
C ASP A 372 -6.53 -7.95 0.86
N LEU A 373 -5.23 -7.91 0.58
CA LEU A 373 -4.72 -7.49 -0.73
C LEU A 373 -5.23 -8.39 -1.87
N GLY A 374 -5.44 -9.69 -1.62
CA GLY A 374 -6.06 -10.61 -2.57
C GLY A 374 -7.48 -10.20 -2.95
N VAL A 375 -8.28 -9.71 -1.99
CA VAL A 375 -9.62 -9.17 -2.25
C VAL A 375 -9.55 -7.92 -3.13
N TYR A 376 -8.64 -6.99 -2.84
CA TYR A 376 -8.42 -5.82 -3.69
C TYR A 376 -8.11 -6.20 -5.14
N LEU A 377 -7.19 -7.14 -5.34
CA LEU A 377 -6.75 -7.56 -6.67
C LEU A 377 -7.84 -8.33 -7.42
N ASN A 378 -8.64 -9.12 -6.72
CA ASN A 378 -9.81 -9.77 -7.31
C ASN A 378 -10.86 -8.75 -7.76
N LEU A 379 -11.17 -7.75 -6.92
CA LEU A 379 -12.13 -6.69 -7.25
C LEU A 379 -11.66 -5.85 -8.46
N VAL A 380 -10.38 -5.47 -8.51
CA VAL A 380 -9.82 -4.78 -9.70
C VAL A 380 -9.92 -5.65 -10.94
N ASN A 381 -9.63 -6.95 -10.84
CA ASN A 381 -9.69 -7.86 -11.97
C ASN A 381 -11.11 -7.98 -12.56
N GLN A 382 -12.15 -7.88 -11.72
CA GLN A 382 -13.55 -7.92 -12.14
C GLN A 382 -14.02 -6.65 -12.85
N LEU A 383 -13.32 -5.52 -12.67
CA LEU A 383 -13.62 -4.24 -13.32
C LEU A 383 -13.05 -4.18 -14.75
N SER A 384 -13.52 -5.02 -15.68
CA SER A 384 -13.21 -4.83 -17.11
C SER A 384 -14.20 -3.88 -17.78
N ALA A 385 -13.75 -3.11 -18.77
CA ALA A 385 -14.61 -2.30 -19.64
C ALA A 385 -15.72 -3.14 -20.30
N ASN A 386 -15.48 -4.44 -20.51
CA ASN A 386 -16.43 -5.40 -21.10
C ASN A 386 -17.26 -6.18 -20.07
N CYS A 387 -17.24 -5.80 -18.79
CA CYS A 387 -17.93 -6.56 -17.75
C CYS A 387 -19.47 -6.39 -17.85
N PRO A 388 -20.25 -7.48 -18.06
CA PRO A 388 -21.70 -7.41 -18.22
C PRO A 388 -22.41 -6.76 -17.02
N LEU A 389 -21.85 -6.90 -15.82
CA LEU A 389 -22.38 -6.37 -14.57
C LEU A 389 -22.49 -4.84 -14.56
N ARG A 390 -21.57 -4.12 -15.22
CA ARG A 390 -21.65 -2.65 -15.33
C ARG A 390 -22.74 -2.22 -16.31
N SER A 391 -22.92 -2.98 -17.40
CA SER A 391 -24.03 -2.77 -18.35
C SER A 391 -25.41 -3.07 -17.75
N LEU A 392 -25.48 -3.99 -16.79
CA LEU A 392 -26.68 -4.32 -16.03
C LEU A 392 -26.97 -3.27 -14.94
N ALA A 393 -25.94 -2.82 -14.22
CA ALA A 393 -26.07 -1.76 -13.23
C ALA A 393 -26.44 -0.41 -13.86
N MET A 394 -25.86 -0.05 -15.01
CA MET A 394 -26.25 1.15 -15.76
C MET A 394 -27.67 1.06 -16.35
N ARG A 395 -28.10 -0.13 -16.80
CA ARG A 395 -29.48 -0.36 -17.27
C ARG A 395 -30.50 -0.28 -16.13
N ALA A 396 -30.16 -0.78 -14.94
CA ALA A 396 -31.00 -0.66 -13.75
C ALA A 396 -31.11 0.79 -13.23
N ALA A 397 -30.02 1.57 -13.34
CA ALA A 397 -30.04 2.99 -12.96
C ALA A 397 -30.81 3.87 -13.96
N THR A 398 -30.81 3.53 -15.25
CA THR A 398 -31.61 4.24 -16.25
C THR A 398 -33.09 3.86 -16.22
N SER A 399 -33.45 2.62 -15.84
CA SER A 399 -34.85 2.21 -15.69
C SER A 399 -35.55 2.80 -14.46
N GLN A 400 -34.81 3.27 -13.44
CA GLN A 400 -35.41 3.92 -12.27
C GLN A 400 -35.73 5.41 -12.47
N ASN A 401 -35.28 6.02 -13.58
CA ASN A 401 -35.54 7.43 -13.89
C ASN A 401 -36.64 7.66 -14.94
N GLN A 402 -37.31 6.61 -15.40
CA GLN A 402 -38.53 6.73 -16.20
C GLN A 402 -39.71 6.25 -15.37
N GLY A 403 -40.23 7.15 -14.53
CA GLY A 403 -41.55 6.97 -13.92
C GLY A 403 -42.65 6.97 -15.00
N PRO A 404 -43.78 6.29 -14.75
CA PRO A 404 -44.83 6.13 -15.75
C PRO A 404 -45.49 7.47 -16.04
N ILE A 405 -45.51 7.84 -17.32
CA ILE A 405 -46.39 8.89 -17.84
C ILE A 405 -47.81 8.33 -17.76
N LEU A 406 -48.59 8.80 -16.78
CA LEU A 406 -50.02 8.54 -16.70
C LEU A 406 -50.72 9.34 -17.82
N GLY A 407 -51.34 8.61 -18.75
CA GLY A 407 -52.35 9.11 -19.68
C GLY A 407 -53.74 8.76 -19.17
#